data_AF-A0A9Q8L990-F1
#
_entry.id   AF-A0A9Q8L990-F1
#
_cell.length_a   1.000
_cell.length_b   1.000
_cell.length_c   1.000
_cell.angle_alpha   90.00
_cell.angle_beta   90.00
_cell.angle_gamma   90.00
#
_symmetry.space_group_name_H-M   'P 1'
#
loop_
_entity.id
_entity.type
_entity.pdbx_description
1 polymer ?
#
loop_
_entity_poly.entity_id
_entity_poly.type
_entity_poly.pdbx_seq_one_letter_code
_entity_poly.pdbx_strand_id
1 'polypeptide(L)'
;MRLLKPLCAHGFCRPIFETLRLTYLTFQFAGVHTNVGGGYKDTSISDITLAWMMEQLSKHLDFDRPYLAWQVTQNQKFYQEKGTPLAGQGWGLGLIQDNSTGFLNMLQGTATRTPGEYHLTDPKTGNQLPEKLLNTCEFIHPSVRYRIENGTSLARSADQKVGEGKYRPQALANWDYLEAGKDTPGAQIDPKWAKAPKWVTKDGKTYIVEDTIRREGFEKVLTDSWQGVNQFLQLQ
;
A
#
# COMPACT_ATOMS: atom_id res chain seq x y z
N MET A 1 24.45 -1.89 37.68
CA MET A 1 24.08 -1.22 36.42
C MET A 1 23.23 -2.22 35.63
N ARG A 2 21.90 -2.10 35.69
CA ARG A 2 20.94 -3.13 35.25
C ARG A 2 20.64 -2.97 33.75
N LEU A 3 20.93 -4.04 33.00
CA LEU A 3 20.51 -4.24 31.62
C LEU A 3 18.97 -4.33 31.55
N LEU A 4 18.34 -3.46 30.77
CA LEU A 4 16.95 -3.60 30.35
C LEU A 4 16.89 -4.71 29.29
N LYS A 5 16.33 -5.87 29.68
CA LYS A 5 15.92 -6.93 28.75
C LYS A 5 14.60 -6.51 28.07
N PRO A 6 14.39 -6.76 26.77
CA PRO A 6 13.06 -6.70 26.19
C PRO A 6 12.26 -7.91 26.70
N LEU A 7 11.22 -7.62 27.49
CA LEU A 7 10.21 -8.57 27.95
C LEU A 7 9.18 -8.77 26.84
N CYS A 8 9.35 -9.79 26.03
CA CYS A 8 8.25 -10.50 25.37
C CYS A 8 8.24 -11.93 25.92
N ALA A 9 7.90 -12.07 27.19
CA ALA A 9 7.60 -13.34 27.82
C ALA A 9 6.35 -13.13 28.67
N HIS A 10 5.39 -14.05 28.51
CA HIS A 10 4.07 -14.16 29.15
C HIS A 10 2.90 -13.59 28.33
N GLY A 11 2.08 -14.52 27.83
CA GLY A 11 0.91 -14.29 27.01
C GLY A 11 -0.19 -13.53 27.72
N PHE A 12 -0.09 -12.20 27.70
CA PHE A 12 -1.18 -11.28 28.01
C PHE A 12 -1.42 -10.37 26.81
N CYS A 13 -2.25 -10.86 25.88
CA CYS A 13 -2.74 -10.08 24.76
C CYS A 13 -4.19 -9.69 25.05
N ARG A 14 -4.40 -8.47 25.57
CA ARG A 14 -5.60 -7.57 25.56
C ARG A 14 -5.63 -6.69 26.84
N PRO A 15 -6.19 -5.46 26.83
CA PRO A 15 -6.58 -4.55 25.75
C PRO A 15 -6.01 -3.13 25.98
N ILE A 16 -4.79 -2.85 25.51
CA ILE A 16 -4.25 -1.47 25.38
C ILE A 16 -3.92 -1.16 23.90
N PHE A 17 -4.12 -2.13 23.01
CA PHE A 17 -3.78 -2.08 21.59
C PHE A 17 -4.87 -1.45 20.69
N GLU A 18 -5.93 -0.85 21.25
CA GLU A 18 -6.96 -0.18 20.45
C GLU A 18 -6.61 1.26 20.04
N THR A 19 -5.61 1.87 20.68
CA THR A 19 -5.46 3.34 20.63
C THR A 19 -4.35 3.85 19.71
N LEU A 20 -3.42 3.01 19.24
CA LEU A 20 -2.39 3.43 18.27
C LEU A 20 -2.15 2.31 17.25
N ARG A 21 -3.04 2.23 16.26
CA ARG A 21 -2.90 1.38 15.06
C ARG A 21 -1.67 1.72 14.20
N LEU A 22 -0.90 2.75 14.56
CA LEU A 22 0.13 3.38 13.72
C LEU A 22 1.57 2.99 14.06
N THR A 23 1.85 2.38 15.21
CA THR A 23 3.24 2.22 15.66
C THR A 23 3.98 1.07 14.95
N TYR A 24 3.25 0.09 14.39
CA TYR A 24 3.84 -1.09 13.72
C TYR A 24 3.09 -1.55 12.47
N LEU A 25 2.06 -0.84 12.03
CA LEU A 25 1.31 -1.18 10.81
C LEU A 25 2.12 -0.73 9.60
N THR A 26 2.56 -1.68 8.79
CA THR A 26 3.28 -1.40 7.55
C THR A 26 2.34 -1.64 6.38
N PHE A 27 2.20 -0.63 5.53
CA PHE A 27 1.20 -0.63 4.48
C PHE A 27 1.86 -0.42 3.12
N GLN A 28 1.56 -1.31 2.20
CA GLN A 28 2.20 -1.32 0.89
C GLN A 28 1.33 -0.57 -0.11
N PHE A 29 1.82 0.58 -0.57
CA PHE A 29 1.26 1.38 -1.66
C PHE A 29 2.12 1.26 -2.91
N ALA A 30 1.51 1.48 -4.08
CA ALA A 30 2.25 1.57 -5.34
C ALA A 30 2.88 2.98 -5.49
N GLY A 31 4.20 3.06 -5.68
CA GLY A 31 4.89 4.34 -5.96
C GLY A 31 6.27 4.44 -5.31
N VAL A 32 7.04 5.47 -5.69
CA VAL A 32 8.24 5.88 -4.94
C VAL A 32 7.85 6.82 -3.79
N HIS A 33 8.78 7.10 -2.87
CA HIS A 33 8.53 7.93 -1.68
C HIS A 33 7.84 9.27 -2.01
N THR A 34 8.28 9.94 -3.07
CA THR A 34 7.72 11.22 -3.52
C THR A 34 6.29 11.10 -4.06
N ASN A 35 5.91 9.97 -4.69
CA ASN A 35 4.53 9.74 -5.11
C ASN A 35 3.59 9.57 -3.91
N VAL A 36 4.04 8.82 -2.91
CA VAL A 36 3.27 8.56 -1.68
C VAL A 36 3.16 9.82 -0.82
N GLY A 37 4.20 10.65 -0.80
CA GLY A 37 4.28 11.89 -0.02
C GLY A 37 3.73 13.15 -0.70
N GLY A 38 3.24 13.06 -1.94
CA GLY A 38 2.62 14.20 -2.64
C GLY A 38 3.62 15.23 -3.20
N GLY A 39 4.85 14.82 -3.52
CA GLY A 39 5.85 15.73 -4.09
C GLY A 39 5.74 15.95 -5.60
N TYR A 40 4.71 15.39 -6.26
CA TYR A 40 4.47 15.52 -7.69
C TYR A 40 3.14 16.20 -7.99
N LYS A 41 3.02 16.76 -9.21
CA LYS A 41 1.78 17.41 -9.68
C LYS A 41 0.63 16.43 -9.91
N ASP A 42 0.95 15.17 -10.23
CA ASP A 42 -0.02 14.08 -10.27
C ASP A 42 -0.18 13.54 -8.84
N THR A 43 -1.31 13.85 -8.22
CA THR A 43 -1.59 13.52 -6.81
C THR A 43 -2.35 12.22 -6.64
N SER A 44 -2.67 11.49 -7.73
CA SER A 44 -3.54 10.31 -7.66
C SER A 44 -3.09 9.23 -6.66
N ILE A 45 -1.78 9.07 -6.45
CA ILE A 45 -1.21 8.13 -5.49
C ILE A 45 -1.16 8.73 -4.08
N SER A 46 -0.81 10.00 -3.95
CA SER A 46 -0.75 10.69 -2.65
C SER A 46 -2.13 10.91 -2.04
N ASP A 47 -3.16 11.08 -2.86
CA ASP A 47 -4.53 11.25 -2.37
C ASP A 47 -5.00 9.97 -1.68
N ILE A 48 -4.63 8.80 -2.22
CA ILE A 48 -4.91 7.49 -1.60
C ILE A 48 -4.23 7.38 -0.24
N THR A 49 -2.94 7.69 -0.17
CA THR A 49 -2.18 7.56 1.08
C THR A 49 -2.66 8.56 2.12
N LEU A 50 -3.04 9.78 1.70
CA LEU A 50 -3.68 10.78 2.54
C LEU A 50 -5.02 10.28 3.10
N ALA A 51 -5.93 9.80 2.25
CA ALA A 51 -7.23 9.32 2.68
C ALA A 51 -7.11 8.14 3.64
N TRP A 52 -6.16 7.23 3.39
CA TRP A 52 -5.84 6.14 4.31
C TRP A 52 -5.34 6.66 5.67
N MET A 53 -4.44 7.65 5.69
CA MET A 53 -3.97 8.26 6.94
C MET A 53 -5.11 8.94 7.70
N MET A 54 -5.97 9.69 7.01
CA MET A 54 -7.17 10.30 7.60
C MET A 54 -8.07 9.24 8.22
N GLU A 55 -8.25 8.10 7.56
CA GLU A 55 -9.01 6.97 8.10
C GLU A 55 -8.39 6.40 9.38
N GLN A 56 -7.07 6.16 9.41
CA GLN A 56 -6.40 5.62 10.60
C GLN A 56 -6.41 6.62 11.78
N LEU A 57 -6.36 7.92 11.50
CA LEU A 57 -6.28 8.98 12.51
C LEU A 57 -7.64 9.59 12.89
N SER A 58 -8.72 9.23 12.19
CA SER A 58 -10.08 9.78 12.36
C SER A 58 -10.63 9.68 13.78
N LYS A 59 -10.11 8.76 14.60
CA LYS A 59 -10.47 8.61 16.01
C LYS A 59 -9.84 9.67 16.92
N HIS A 60 -8.80 10.34 16.46
CA HIS A 60 -7.97 11.24 17.25
C HIS A 60 -7.95 12.67 16.70
N LEU A 61 -8.16 12.81 15.39
CA LEU A 61 -8.14 14.08 14.67
C LEU A 61 -9.42 14.19 13.84
N ASP A 62 -9.97 15.40 13.79
CA ASP A 62 -11.03 15.72 12.85
C ASP A 62 -10.41 16.21 11.54
N PHE A 63 -11.04 15.82 10.43
CA PHE A 63 -10.53 16.08 9.09
C PHE A 63 -11.64 16.61 8.18
N ASP A 64 -11.29 17.59 7.37
CA ASP A 64 -12.18 18.15 6.35
C ASP A 64 -12.37 17.15 5.20
N ARG A 65 -13.48 16.39 5.23
CA ARG A 65 -13.85 15.43 4.16
C ARG A 65 -13.93 16.08 2.77
N PRO A 66 -14.58 17.25 2.59
CA PRO A 66 -14.57 18.00 1.34
C PRO A 66 -13.19 18.22 0.71
N TYR A 67 -12.11 18.29 1.51
CA TYR A 67 -10.76 18.44 0.99
C TYR A 67 -10.36 17.30 0.03
N LEU A 68 -10.76 16.06 0.30
CA LEU A 68 -10.48 14.93 -0.59
C LEU A 68 -11.20 15.07 -1.94
N ALA A 69 -12.46 15.51 -1.92
CA ALA A 69 -13.21 15.77 -3.16
C ALA A 69 -12.60 16.93 -3.96
N TRP A 70 -12.07 17.94 -3.26
CA TRP A 70 -11.33 19.02 -3.90
C TRP A 70 -10.03 18.51 -4.55
N GLN A 71 -9.26 17.65 -3.89
CA GLN A 71 -8.05 17.04 -4.46
C GLN A 71 -8.35 16.23 -5.72
N VAL A 72 -9.40 15.40 -5.69
CA VAL A 72 -9.89 14.69 -6.87
C VAL A 72 -10.17 15.66 -8.02
N THR A 73 -10.85 16.77 -7.74
CA THR A 73 -11.18 17.79 -8.74
C THR A 73 -9.92 18.44 -9.32
N GLN A 74 -8.92 18.76 -8.48
CA GLN A 74 -7.65 19.31 -8.95
C GLN A 74 -6.90 18.33 -9.85
N ASN A 75 -6.85 17.05 -9.46
CA ASN A 75 -6.16 16.03 -10.23
C ASN A 75 -6.87 15.76 -11.59
N GLN A 76 -8.21 15.78 -11.62
CA GLN A 76 -8.98 15.70 -12.86
C GLN A 76 -8.71 16.89 -13.79
N LYS A 77 -8.67 18.12 -13.26
CA LYS A 77 -8.28 19.30 -14.05
C LYS A 77 -6.88 19.19 -14.60
N PHE A 78 -5.92 18.74 -13.79
CA PHE A 78 -4.56 18.48 -14.22
C PHE A 78 -4.52 17.50 -15.41
N TYR A 79 -5.26 16.39 -15.35
CA TYR A 79 -5.34 15.43 -16.46
C TYR A 79 -5.99 16.01 -17.72
N GLN A 80 -7.02 16.84 -17.57
CA GLN A 80 -7.65 17.52 -18.70
C GLN A 80 -6.69 18.50 -19.37
N GLU A 81 -6.03 19.35 -18.61
CA GLU A 81 -5.06 20.34 -19.09
C GLU A 81 -3.85 19.69 -19.78
N LYS A 82 -3.43 18.51 -19.31
CA LYS A 82 -2.32 17.74 -19.89
C LYS A 82 -2.73 16.82 -21.04
N GLY A 83 -4.03 16.70 -21.35
CA GLY A 83 -4.52 15.78 -22.36
C GLY A 83 -4.16 14.33 -22.04
N THR A 84 -4.21 13.96 -20.76
CA THR A 84 -3.82 12.63 -20.29
C THR A 84 -4.74 11.55 -20.88
N PRO A 85 -4.21 10.45 -21.44
CA PRO A 85 -5.01 9.31 -21.88
C PRO A 85 -5.90 8.74 -20.76
N LEU A 86 -7.11 8.31 -21.11
CA LEU A 86 -8.06 7.71 -20.16
C LEU A 86 -7.46 6.52 -19.39
N ALA A 87 -6.57 5.74 -20.02
CA ALA A 87 -5.90 4.60 -19.38
C ALA A 87 -5.02 4.97 -18.17
N GLY A 88 -4.63 6.24 -18.04
CA GLY A 88 -3.90 6.76 -16.89
C GLY A 88 -4.72 7.66 -15.96
N GLN A 89 -5.99 7.88 -16.29
CA GLN A 89 -6.95 8.58 -15.43
C GLN A 89 -7.67 7.55 -14.56
N GLY A 90 -7.44 7.56 -13.25
CA GLY A 90 -8.12 6.63 -12.36
C GLY A 90 -7.53 6.59 -10.97
N TRP A 91 -8.24 5.89 -10.09
CA TRP A 91 -7.84 5.65 -8.71
C TRP A 91 -6.45 5.00 -8.64
N GLY A 92 -5.43 5.80 -8.29
CA GLY A 92 -4.04 5.34 -8.17
C GLY A 92 -3.38 4.92 -9.48
N LEU A 93 -3.84 5.41 -10.64
CA LEU A 93 -3.30 5.06 -11.97
C LEU A 93 -2.26 6.05 -12.51
N GLY A 94 -2.05 7.19 -11.84
CA GLY A 94 -1.12 8.22 -12.26
C GLY A 94 0.32 7.73 -12.38
N LEU A 95 1.16 8.46 -13.12
CA LEU A 95 2.50 7.98 -13.48
C LEU A 95 3.39 7.88 -12.24
N ILE A 96 3.98 6.70 -12.02
CA ILE A 96 5.03 6.57 -11.01
C ILE A 96 6.32 7.04 -11.67
N GLN A 97 6.80 8.21 -11.25
CA GLN A 97 8.03 8.75 -11.79
C GLN A 97 9.19 7.92 -11.26
N ASP A 98 10.06 7.48 -12.18
CA ASP A 98 11.31 6.87 -11.76
C ASP A 98 12.25 7.99 -11.35
N ASN A 99 12.51 8.06 -10.04
CA ASN A 99 13.50 8.98 -9.51
C ASN A 99 14.91 8.37 -9.55
N SER A 100 15.13 7.24 -10.24
CA SER A 100 16.40 6.47 -10.31
C SER A 100 17.63 7.32 -10.68
N THR A 101 17.45 8.47 -11.32
CA THR A 101 18.51 9.30 -11.91
C THR A 101 18.96 10.52 -11.09
N GLY A 102 18.34 10.81 -9.94
CA GLY A 102 18.66 11.99 -9.12
C GLY A 102 19.63 11.74 -7.96
N PHE A 103 20.39 12.79 -7.56
CA PHE A 103 21.33 12.84 -6.43
C PHE A 103 20.77 12.30 -5.09
N LEU A 104 19.44 12.24 -4.94
CA LEU A 104 18.73 11.72 -3.77
C LEU A 104 18.84 10.19 -3.60
N ASN A 105 19.04 9.39 -4.66
CA ASN A 105 19.20 7.93 -4.51
C ASN A 105 20.58 7.50 -4.02
N MET A 106 21.62 8.30 -4.30
CA MET A 106 22.98 8.04 -3.84
C MET A 106 23.06 7.99 -2.30
N LEU A 107 22.09 8.58 -1.59
CA LEU A 107 22.00 8.61 -0.14
C LEU A 107 21.07 7.55 0.47
N GLN A 108 20.21 6.88 -0.30
CA GLN A 108 19.12 6.06 0.27
C GLN A 108 19.08 4.60 -0.21
N GLY A 109 19.78 4.24 -1.30
CA GLY A 109 19.78 2.89 -1.85
C GLY A 109 18.43 2.48 -2.44
N THR A 110 18.45 1.52 -3.38
CA THR A 110 17.24 0.93 -3.94
C THR A 110 17.07 -0.47 -3.36
N ALA A 111 15.91 -0.72 -2.73
CA ALA A 111 15.57 -2.03 -2.20
C ALA A 111 14.18 -2.44 -2.69
N THR A 112 14.09 -3.59 -3.35
CA THR A 112 12.79 -4.18 -3.67
C THR A 112 12.15 -4.66 -2.38
N ARG A 113 10.91 -4.22 -2.13
CA ARG A 113 10.15 -4.68 -0.96
C ARG A 113 9.90 -6.18 -1.08
N THR A 114 10.00 -6.89 0.05
CA THR A 114 9.72 -8.33 0.16
C THR A 114 8.64 -8.51 1.22
N PRO A 115 7.37 -8.20 0.88
CA PRO A 115 6.28 -8.20 1.84
C PRO A 115 6.21 -9.57 2.56
N GLY A 116 6.06 -9.59 3.89
CA GLY A 116 5.93 -10.81 4.69
C GLY A 116 7.19 -11.70 4.75
N GLU A 117 8.29 -11.29 4.14
CA GLU A 117 9.53 -12.08 4.04
C GLU A 117 10.76 -11.35 4.61
N TYR A 118 10.54 -10.28 5.36
CA TYR A 118 11.60 -9.59 6.07
C TYR A 118 12.23 -10.47 7.14
N HIS A 119 13.54 -10.34 7.29
CA HIS A 119 14.34 -11.05 8.28
C HIS A 119 14.77 -10.11 9.40
N LEU A 120 15.06 -10.67 10.58
CA LEU A 120 15.66 -9.92 11.67
C LEU A 120 17.02 -9.37 11.25
N THR A 121 17.41 -8.24 11.85
CA THR A 121 18.74 -7.66 11.65
C THR A 121 19.48 -7.70 12.98
N ASP A 122 20.74 -8.14 12.97
CA ASP A 122 21.62 -8.07 14.12
C ASP A 122 21.87 -6.59 14.47
N PRO A 123 21.49 -6.12 15.67
CA PRO A 123 21.62 -4.72 16.05
C PRO A 123 23.07 -4.26 16.19
N LYS A 124 24.04 -5.17 16.33
CA LYS A 124 25.46 -4.84 16.47
C LYS A 124 26.19 -4.81 15.14
N THR A 125 25.85 -5.73 14.24
CA THR A 125 26.57 -5.89 12.96
C THR A 125 25.81 -5.33 11.77
N GLY A 126 24.49 -5.12 11.89
CA GLY A 126 23.62 -4.71 10.79
C GLY A 126 23.32 -5.82 9.79
N ASN A 127 23.80 -7.05 10.03
CA ASN A 127 23.60 -8.18 9.14
C ASN A 127 22.20 -8.80 9.30
N GLN A 128 21.64 -9.31 8.21
CA GLN A 128 20.41 -10.08 8.27
C GLN A 128 20.65 -11.42 8.97
N LEU A 129 19.73 -11.78 9.85
CA LEU A 129 19.66 -13.05 10.55
C LEU A 129 18.73 -14.01 9.79
N PRO A 130 18.86 -15.34 9.96
CA PRO A 130 18.02 -16.31 9.26
C PRO A 130 16.56 -16.32 9.74
N GLU A 131 16.25 -15.75 10.90
CA GLU A 131 14.88 -15.70 11.41
C GLU A 131 14.05 -14.60 10.71
N LYS A 132 12.83 -14.95 10.28
CA LYS A 132 11.85 -14.00 9.75
C LYS A 132 11.27 -13.11 10.85
N LEU A 133 10.89 -11.88 10.49
CA LEU A 133 10.07 -11.02 11.33
C LEU A 133 8.68 -11.65 11.53
N LEU A 134 8.20 -11.63 12.76
CA LEU A 134 6.88 -12.11 13.13
C LEU A 134 5.98 -10.92 13.47
N ASN A 135 4.68 -11.06 13.22
CA ASN A 135 3.66 -10.04 13.56
C ASN A 135 3.97 -8.64 12.98
N THR A 136 4.48 -8.57 11.75
CA THR A 136 4.82 -7.29 11.09
C THR A 136 3.62 -6.39 10.81
N CYS A 137 2.40 -6.89 11.03
CA CYS A 137 1.14 -6.19 10.76
C CYS A 137 1.15 -5.59 9.34
N GLU A 138 1.66 -6.35 8.37
CA GLU A 138 1.72 -5.93 6.97
C GLU A 138 0.38 -6.12 6.29
N PHE A 139 -0.03 -5.10 5.53
CA PHE A 139 -1.19 -5.16 4.64
C PHE A 139 -0.84 -4.55 3.28
N ILE A 140 -1.46 -5.07 2.23
CA ILE A 140 -1.38 -4.51 0.88
C ILE A 140 -2.62 -3.66 0.64
N HIS A 141 -2.46 -2.43 0.18
CA HIS A 141 -3.60 -1.61 -0.21
C HIS A 141 -4.27 -2.18 -1.47
N PRO A 142 -5.61 -2.22 -1.56
CA PRO A 142 -6.30 -2.70 -2.76
C PRO A 142 -6.01 -1.88 -4.03
N SER A 143 -5.52 -0.63 -3.92
CA SER A 143 -5.06 0.13 -5.10
C SER A 143 -3.87 -0.51 -5.80
N VAL A 144 -3.05 -1.30 -5.10
CA VAL A 144 -1.94 -2.05 -5.72
C VAL A 144 -2.50 -3.05 -6.73
N ARG A 145 -3.52 -3.84 -6.33
CA ARG A 145 -4.21 -4.78 -7.22
C ARG A 145 -4.88 -4.05 -8.37
N TYR A 146 -5.65 -3.01 -8.05
CA TYR A 146 -6.34 -2.21 -9.06
C TYR A 146 -5.36 -1.70 -10.12
N ARG A 147 -4.17 -1.24 -9.70
CA ARG A 147 -3.11 -0.79 -10.60
C ARG A 147 -2.47 -1.93 -11.38
N ILE A 148 -2.28 -3.12 -10.81
CA ILE A 148 -1.77 -4.30 -11.54
C ILE A 148 -2.69 -4.66 -12.70
N GLU A 149 -4.00 -4.55 -12.48
CA GLU A 149 -5.04 -4.91 -13.45
C GLU A 149 -5.31 -3.81 -14.48
N ASN A 150 -5.28 -2.53 -14.07
CA ASN A 150 -5.75 -1.41 -14.90
C ASN A 150 -4.70 -0.32 -15.16
N GLY A 151 -3.54 -0.41 -14.54
CA GLY A 151 -2.62 0.71 -14.39
C GLY A 151 -1.28 0.63 -15.11
N THR A 152 -0.58 1.75 -14.97
CA THR A 152 0.59 2.11 -15.78
C THR A 152 1.89 1.80 -15.06
N SER A 153 2.95 1.53 -15.82
CA SER A 153 4.24 1.15 -15.24
C SER A 153 4.95 2.33 -14.57
N LEU A 154 6.07 2.02 -13.93
CA LEU A 154 7.10 3.02 -13.63
C LEU A 154 7.52 3.72 -14.93
N ALA A 155 7.74 5.03 -14.86
CA ALA A 155 8.28 5.83 -15.95
C ALA A 155 9.68 5.29 -16.29
N ARG A 156 9.95 4.94 -17.55
CA ARG A 156 11.26 4.45 -18.00
C ARG A 156 12.04 5.49 -18.81
N SER A 157 11.42 6.62 -19.11
CA SER A 157 11.99 7.74 -19.82
C SER A 157 11.30 9.04 -19.39
N ALA A 158 11.95 10.17 -19.65
CA ALA A 158 11.39 11.49 -19.38
C ALA A 158 10.12 11.78 -20.21
N ASP A 159 9.99 11.14 -21.37
CA ASP A 159 8.89 11.37 -22.31
C ASP A 159 7.68 10.44 -22.07
N GLN A 160 7.80 9.45 -21.17
CA GLN A 160 6.71 8.52 -20.90
C GLN A 160 5.50 9.27 -20.36
N LYS A 161 4.34 9.05 -21.00
CA LYS A 161 3.10 9.69 -20.58
C LYS A 161 2.36 8.83 -19.56
N VAL A 162 1.58 9.51 -18.71
CA VAL A 162 0.56 8.87 -17.87
C VAL A 162 -0.35 8.06 -18.80
N GLY A 163 -0.58 6.78 -18.50
CA GLY A 163 -1.36 5.87 -19.35
C GLY A 163 -0.54 4.85 -20.13
N GLU A 164 0.79 4.99 -20.17
CA GLU A 164 1.66 4.08 -20.93
C GLU A 164 2.25 2.95 -20.06
N GLY A 165 2.33 1.75 -20.65
CA GLY A 165 2.90 0.57 -20.03
C GLY A 165 1.95 -0.21 -19.12
N LYS A 166 2.44 -1.33 -18.57
CA LYS A 166 1.70 -2.17 -17.62
C LYS A 166 2.41 -2.20 -16.27
N TYR A 167 1.66 -2.01 -15.19
CA TYR A 167 2.21 -2.12 -13.85
C TYR A 167 2.47 -3.59 -13.48
N ARG A 168 3.74 -3.94 -13.22
CA ARG A 168 4.18 -5.28 -12.81
C ARG A 168 5.22 -5.14 -11.68
N PRO A 169 4.76 -5.05 -10.42
CA PRO A 169 5.68 -4.85 -9.29
C PRO A 169 6.52 -6.11 -9.05
N GLN A 170 7.84 -5.95 -9.03
CA GLN A 170 8.77 -7.06 -8.75
C GLN A 170 8.49 -7.70 -7.39
N ALA A 171 8.09 -6.90 -6.40
CA ALA A 171 7.73 -7.35 -5.05
C ALA A 171 6.61 -8.40 -5.02
N LEU A 172 5.72 -8.41 -6.02
CA LEU A 172 4.58 -9.33 -6.11
C LEU A 172 4.67 -10.30 -7.30
N ALA A 173 5.83 -10.42 -7.95
CA ALA A 173 5.98 -11.26 -9.15
C ALA A 173 5.70 -12.76 -8.89
N ASN A 174 5.96 -13.21 -7.67
CA ASN A 174 5.76 -14.60 -7.22
C ASN A 174 4.53 -14.76 -6.32
N TRP A 175 3.58 -13.84 -6.39
CA TRP A 175 2.38 -13.84 -5.57
C TRP A 175 1.14 -13.97 -6.44
N ASP A 176 0.16 -14.71 -5.93
CA ASP A 176 -1.19 -14.82 -6.50
C ASP A 176 -2.21 -14.20 -5.55
N TYR A 177 -3.19 -13.51 -6.11
CA TYR A 177 -4.29 -12.93 -5.33
C TYR A 177 -5.41 -13.95 -5.13
N LEU A 178 -5.91 -14.02 -3.91
CA LEU A 178 -7.10 -14.79 -3.53
C LEU A 178 -8.19 -13.83 -3.02
N GLU A 179 -9.34 -13.91 -3.67
CA GLU A 179 -10.54 -13.18 -3.28
C GLU A 179 -11.03 -13.62 -1.89
N ALA A 180 -11.80 -12.74 -1.24
CA ALA A 180 -12.42 -13.02 0.04
C ALA A 180 -13.24 -14.32 0.00
N GLY A 181 -13.09 -15.14 1.04
CA GLY A 181 -13.79 -16.41 1.18
C GLY A 181 -13.25 -17.60 0.37
N LYS A 182 -12.23 -17.42 -0.48
CA LYS A 182 -11.56 -18.55 -1.15
C LYS A 182 -10.59 -19.26 -0.20
N ASP A 183 -10.60 -20.59 -0.27
CA ASP A 183 -9.66 -21.42 0.47
C ASP A 183 -8.23 -21.17 -0.02
N THR A 184 -7.28 -21.19 0.91
CA THR A 184 -5.87 -20.98 0.60
C THR A 184 -5.10 -22.29 0.73
N PRO A 185 -4.52 -22.81 -0.36
CA PRO A 185 -3.68 -23.99 -0.30
C PRO A 185 -2.35 -23.69 0.42
N GLY A 186 -1.93 -24.57 1.31
CA GLY A 186 -0.54 -24.62 1.82
C GLY A 186 -0.18 -23.66 2.96
N ALA A 187 -0.71 -22.43 2.98
CA ALA A 187 -0.35 -21.46 4.01
C ALA A 187 -1.08 -21.73 5.34
N GLN A 188 -0.36 -21.74 6.47
CA GLN A 188 -1.00 -21.67 7.79
C GLN A 188 -1.53 -20.24 8.02
N ILE A 189 -2.81 -20.05 7.67
CA ILE A 189 -3.47 -18.76 7.84
C ILE A 189 -4.01 -18.64 9.26
N ASP A 190 -3.80 -17.46 9.86
CA ASP A 190 -4.45 -17.11 11.12
C ASP A 190 -5.97 -17.19 10.92
N PRO A 191 -6.73 -17.95 11.74
CA PRO A 191 -8.17 -18.11 11.58
C PRO A 191 -8.93 -16.79 11.42
N LYS A 192 -8.45 -15.68 12.01
CA LYS A 192 -9.09 -14.36 11.86
C LYS A 192 -9.05 -13.82 10.42
N TRP A 193 -8.07 -14.23 9.62
CA TRP A 193 -7.86 -13.83 8.23
C TRP A 193 -8.26 -14.91 7.22
N ALA A 194 -8.80 -16.03 7.67
CA ALA A 194 -9.19 -17.14 6.80
C ALA A 194 -10.10 -16.71 5.64
N LYS A 195 -11.02 -15.78 5.90
CA LYS A 195 -11.98 -15.27 4.90
C LYS A 195 -11.60 -13.93 4.26
N ALA A 196 -10.54 -13.27 4.72
CA ALA A 196 -10.12 -11.98 4.18
C ALA A 196 -9.54 -12.13 2.76
N PRO A 197 -9.63 -11.11 1.89
CA PRO A 197 -8.86 -11.10 0.66
C PRO A 197 -7.36 -11.05 0.98
N LYS A 198 -6.54 -11.76 0.20
CA LYS A 198 -5.11 -11.90 0.51
C LYS A 198 -4.28 -12.23 -0.71
N TRP A 199 -3.00 -11.95 -0.60
CA TRP A 199 -1.96 -12.37 -1.52
C TRP A 199 -1.22 -13.55 -0.91
N VAL A 200 -0.90 -14.55 -1.71
CA VAL A 200 -0.18 -15.76 -1.27
C VAL A 200 0.97 -16.02 -2.22
N THR A 201 2.13 -16.38 -1.70
CA THR A 201 3.25 -16.80 -2.54
C THR A 201 2.90 -18.05 -3.32
N LYS A 202 3.44 -18.21 -4.53
CA LYS A 202 3.22 -19.38 -5.38
C LYS A 202 3.63 -20.71 -4.74
N ASP A 203 4.55 -20.67 -3.78
CA ASP A 203 4.94 -21.85 -2.99
C ASP A 203 4.02 -22.12 -1.79
N GLY A 204 3.01 -21.29 -1.58
CA GLY A 204 2.00 -21.42 -0.54
C GLY A 204 2.50 -21.15 0.87
N LYS A 205 3.72 -20.64 1.07
CA LYS A 205 4.30 -20.52 2.43
C LYS A 205 4.00 -19.20 3.11
N THR A 206 3.87 -18.11 2.36
CA THR A 206 3.69 -16.77 2.90
C THR A 206 2.38 -16.19 2.40
N TYR A 207 1.64 -15.51 3.27
CA TYR A 207 0.45 -14.75 2.88
C TYR A 207 0.47 -13.35 3.48
N ILE A 208 -0.20 -12.41 2.83
CA ILE A 208 -0.42 -11.05 3.30
C ILE A 208 -1.83 -10.63 2.98
N VAL A 209 -2.51 -10.06 3.95
CA VAL A 209 -3.89 -9.64 3.81
C VAL A 209 -3.94 -8.37 2.96
N GLU A 210 -4.87 -8.33 1.99
CA GLU A 210 -5.23 -7.10 1.31
C GLU A 210 -6.21 -6.32 2.20
N ASP A 211 -5.96 -5.04 2.40
CA ASP A 211 -6.85 -4.20 3.19
C ASP A 211 -8.20 -3.99 2.50
N THR A 212 -9.20 -3.63 3.28
CA THR A 212 -10.57 -3.42 2.79
C THR A 212 -10.98 -1.97 3.02
N ILE A 213 -11.41 -1.31 1.96
CA ILE A 213 -11.95 0.05 2.03
C ILE A 213 -13.27 0.03 2.82
N ARG A 214 -13.39 0.92 3.79
CA ARG A 214 -14.61 1.03 4.60
C ARG A 214 -15.72 1.73 3.82
N ARG A 215 -16.94 1.22 3.92
CA ARG A 215 -18.13 1.79 3.26
C ARG A 215 -18.42 3.24 3.65
N GLU A 216 -18.10 3.62 4.88
CA GLU A 216 -18.32 4.98 5.42
C GLU A 216 -16.99 5.65 5.82
N GLY A 217 -15.91 5.33 5.11
CA GLY A 217 -14.56 5.84 5.37
C GLY A 217 -14.17 7.08 4.56
N PHE A 218 -12.98 7.61 4.82
CA PHE A 218 -12.39 8.69 4.02
C PHE A 218 -11.98 8.22 2.62
N GLU A 219 -11.43 7.02 2.52
CA GLU A 219 -11.00 6.42 1.25
C GLU A 219 -12.16 6.21 0.27
N LYS A 220 -13.39 6.05 0.78
CA LYS A 220 -14.61 5.92 -0.01
C LYS A 220 -14.87 7.13 -0.90
N VAL A 221 -14.49 8.34 -0.45
CA VAL A 221 -14.60 9.57 -1.25
C VAL A 221 -13.82 9.44 -2.57
N LEU A 222 -12.65 8.81 -2.52
CA LEU A 222 -11.83 8.58 -3.70
C LEU A 222 -12.42 7.50 -4.59
N THR A 223 -12.88 6.38 -4.03
CA THR A 223 -13.43 5.28 -4.85
C THR A 223 -14.76 5.65 -5.51
N ASP A 224 -15.55 6.54 -4.89
CA ASP A 224 -16.79 7.09 -5.47
C ASP A 224 -16.54 8.06 -6.62
N SER A 225 -15.36 8.66 -6.66
CA SER A 225 -14.99 9.64 -7.67
C SER A 225 -14.57 9.03 -9.00
N TRP A 226 -14.34 7.71 -9.05
CA TRP A 226 -13.82 7.02 -10.23
C TRP A 226 -14.74 5.86 -10.64
N GLN A 227 -15.12 5.83 -11.92
CA GLN A 227 -16.02 4.81 -12.45
C GLN A 227 -15.39 3.41 -12.35
N GLY A 228 -16.20 2.42 -11.94
CA GLY A 228 -15.80 1.00 -11.90
C GLY A 228 -15.02 0.58 -10.65
N VAL A 229 -14.47 1.52 -9.86
CA VAL A 229 -13.65 1.20 -8.68
C VAL A 229 -14.47 0.50 -7.59
N ASN A 230 -15.66 1.00 -7.28
CA ASN A 230 -16.52 0.35 -6.27
C ASN A 230 -16.97 -1.06 -6.69
N GLN A 231 -17.21 -1.28 -7.99
CA GLN A 231 -17.55 -2.62 -8.51
C GLN A 231 -16.36 -3.56 -8.36
N PHE A 232 -15.16 -3.09 -8.72
CA PHE A 232 -13.91 -3.83 -8.56
C PHE A 232 -13.63 -4.22 -7.10
N LEU A 233 -13.89 -3.30 -6.15
CA LEU A 233 -13.71 -3.52 -4.72
C LEU A 233 -14.90 -4.24 -4.05
N GLN A 234 -15.97 -4.54 -4.80
CA GLN A 234 -17.21 -5.14 -4.28
C GLN A 234 -17.84 -4.31 -3.13
N LEU A 235 -17.79 -2.97 -3.24
CA LEU A 235 -18.28 -2.02 -2.23
C LEU A 235 -19.76 -1.63 -2.36
N GLN A 236 -20.55 -2.44 -3.09
CA GLN A 236 -22.00 -2.22 -3.26
C GLN A 236 -22.77 -2.45 -1.96
#